data_AF-A0A223V513-F1
#
_entry.id   AF-A0A223V513-F1
#
_cell.length_a   1.000
_cell.length_b   1.000
_cell.length_c   1.000
_cell.angle_alpha   90.00
_cell.angle_beta   90.00
_cell.angle_gamma   90.00
#
_symmetry.space_group_name_H-M   'P 1'
#
loop_
_entity.id
_entity.type
_entity.pdbx_description
1 polymer ?
#
loop_
_entity_poly.entity_id
_entity_poly.type
_entity_poly.pdbx_seq_one_letter_code
_entity_poly.pdbx_strand_id
1 'polypeptide(L)'
;MQKLKPLLSIKEIGPLRFYSGIVVGIGYGILTNLWFRLSDKAILVLSDLRNRNAILVTDLTFDLYNSLLITLTCATLGFCFTMFIWSSKPLYGARKRTLKMRVSHANSIFQCMLILFVFTKFLTFDTSLKYDGFGIDLKESFGYFPFALPLSIFLYNWLTISRIYKTGKYLLLSGLFTIIFGVIMLIINT
;
A
#
# COMPACT_ATOMS: atom_id res chain seq x y z
N MET A 1 7.35 -21.54 32.63
CA MET A 1 6.17 -21.61 31.75
C MET A 1 6.30 -20.59 30.62
N GLN A 2 6.46 -21.04 29.36
CA GLN A 2 6.41 -20.12 28.22
C GLN A 2 4.99 -19.52 28.14
N LYS A 3 4.86 -18.21 28.33
CA LYS A 3 3.57 -17.52 28.16
C LYS A 3 3.13 -17.71 26.71
N LEU A 4 2.05 -18.47 26.51
CA LEU A 4 1.40 -18.64 25.21
C LEU A 4 1.14 -17.26 24.59
N LYS A 5 1.47 -17.10 23.30
CA LYS A 5 1.19 -15.86 22.57
C LYS A 5 -0.31 -15.55 22.64
N PRO A 6 -0.71 -14.31 22.96
CA PRO A 6 -2.12 -13.93 23.01
C PRO A 6 -2.76 -14.01 21.62
N LEU A 7 -4.07 -14.28 21.62
CA LEU A 7 -4.90 -14.30 20.42
C LEU A 7 -5.28 -12.88 20.03
N LEU A 8 -4.96 -12.48 18.79
CA LEU A 8 -5.37 -11.17 18.28
C LEU A 8 -6.89 -11.04 18.39
N SER A 9 -7.36 -10.02 19.10
CA SER A 9 -8.78 -9.75 19.25
C SER A 9 -9.04 -8.25 19.33
N ILE A 10 -10.26 -7.85 18.97
CA ILE A 10 -10.71 -6.45 19.06
C ILE A 10 -10.56 -5.92 20.49
N LYS A 11 -10.78 -6.77 21.50
CA LYS A 11 -10.59 -6.43 22.92
C LYS A 11 -9.12 -6.12 23.26
N GLU A 12 -8.16 -6.84 22.66
CA GLU A 12 -6.74 -6.60 22.92
C GLU A 12 -6.22 -5.30 22.28
N ILE A 13 -6.63 -5.04 21.04
CA ILE A 13 -6.27 -3.82 20.28
C ILE A 13 -6.99 -2.59 20.88
N GLY A 14 -8.27 -2.77 21.21
CA GLY A 14 -9.21 -1.72 21.58
C GLY A 14 -10.17 -1.43 20.41
N PRO A 15 -11.49 -1.38 20.63
CA PRO A 15 -12.47 -1.24 19.56
C PRO A 15 -12.29 0.05 18.76
N LEU A 16 -12.07 1.18 19.46
CA LEU A 16 -11.85 2.47 18.81
C LEU A 16 -10.65 2.42 17.85
N ARG A 17 -9.51 1.88 18.28
CA ARG A 17 -8.31 1.75 17.43
C ARG A 17 -8.51 0.76 16.29
N PHE A 18 -9.27 -0.30 16.54
CA PHE A 18 -9.55 -1.30 15.52
C PHE A 18 -10.32 -0.67 14.35
N TYR A 19 -11.46 -0.03 14.64
CA TYR A 19 -12.30 0.60 13.62
C TYR A 19 -11.67 1.87 13.03
N SER A 20 -11.07 2.74 13.86
CA SER A 20 -10.39 3.94 13.35
C SER A 20 -9.22 3.59 12.44
N GLY A 21 -8.50 2.50 12.76
CA GLY A 21 -7.43 1.98 11.91
C GLY A 21 -7.93 1.62 10.51
N ILE A 22 -9.05 0.90 10.42
CA ILE A 22 -9.66 0.52 9.14
C ILE A 22 -10.11 1.75 8.36
N VAL A 23 -10.81 2.69 9.00
CA VAL A 23 -11.30 3.91 8.36
C VAL A 23 -10.14 4.76 7.81
N VAL A 24 -9.10 4.97 8.62
CA VAL A 24 -7.91 5.73 8.19
C VAL A 24 -7.16 4.99 7.09
N GLY A 25 -7.04 3.66 7.16
CA GLY A 25 -6.37 2.87 6.13
C GLY A 25 -7.09 2.94 4.78
N ILE A 26 -8.42 2.81 4.77
CA ILE A 26 -9.25 2.97 3.56
C ILE A 26 -9.08 4.39 3.01
N GLY A 27 -9.22 5.42 3.85
CA GLY A 27 -9.05 6.81 3.45
C GLY A 27 -7.67 7.07 2.84
N TYR A 28 -6.61 6.54 3.45
CA TYR A 28 -5.25 6.70 2.95
C TYR A 28 -5.02 5.97 1.62
N GLY A 29 -5.59 4.77 1.45
CA GLY A 29 -5.54 4.05 0.17
C GLY A 29 -6.20 4.83 -0.97
N ILE A 30 -7.36 5.44 -0.71
CA ILE A 30 -8.04 6.30 -1.70
C ILE A 30 -7.19 7.54 -2.02
N LEU A 31 -6.69 8.24 -0.99
CA LEU A 31 -5.89 9.44 -1.14
C LEU A 31 -4.60 9.19 -1.93
N THR A 32 -3.90 8.10 -1.63
CA THR A 32 -2.65 7.74 -2.33
C THR A 32 -2.90 7.34 -3.78
N ASN A 33 -3.98 6.60 -4.06
CA ASN A 33 -4.36 6.29 -5.44
C ASN A 33 -4.67 7.56 -6.24
N LEU A 34 -5.47 8.47 -5.67
CA LEU A 34 -5.77 9.76 -6.29
C LEU A 34 -4.48 10.57 -6.51
N TRP A 35 -3.59 10.59 -5.53
CA TRP A 35 -2.32 11.30 -5.63
C TRP A 35 -1.41 10.76 -6.73
N PHE A 36 -1.27 9.44 -6.86
CA PHE A 36 -0.47 8.84 -7.95
C PHE A 36 -1.07 9.15 -9.33
N ARG A 37 -2.39 9.03 -9.48
CA ARG A 37 -3.06 9.35 -10.75
C ARG A 37 -2.95 10.82 -11.14
N LEU A 38 -3.08 11.73 -10.17
CA LEU A 38 -2.88 13.16 -10.42
C LEU A 38 -1.43 13.47 -10.76
N SER A 39 -0.47 12.81 -10.11
CA SER A 39 0.95 13.00 -10.38
C SER A 39 1.31 12.54 -11.79
N ASP A 40 0.80 11.39 -12.22
CA ASP A 40 0.99 10.84 -13.57
C ASP A 40 0.42 11.79 -14.65
N LYS A 41 -0.82 12.27 -14.46
CA LYS A 41 -1.43 13.29 -15.34
C LYS A 41 -0.66 14.61 -15.35
N ALA A 42 -0.14 15.06 -14.21
CA ALA A 42 0.64 16.28 -14.12
C ALA A 42 1.96 16.15 -14.90
N ILE A 43 2.64 15.00 -14.81
CA ILE A 43 3.86 14.71 -15.57
C ILE A 43 3.57 14.72 -17.07
N LEU A 44 2.44 14.14 -17.49
CA LEU A 44 2.00 14.18 -18.88
C LEU A 44 1.84 15.62 -19.38
N VAL A 45 1.06 16.44 -18.67
CA VAL A 45 0.85 17.87 -19.05
C VAL A 45 2.16 18.63 -19.10
N LEU A 46 3.07 18.42 -18.14
CA LEU A 46 4.38 19.06 -18.14
C LEU A 46 5.24 18.63 -19.34
N SER A 47 5.15 17.36 -19.75
CA SER A 47 5.88 16.86 -20.92
C SER A 47 5.31 17.37 -22.24
N ASP A 48 3.99 17.50 -22.36
CA ASP A 48 3.29 18.12 -23.50
C ASP A 48 3.73 19.57 -23.69
N LEU A 49 3.66 20.37 -22.62
CA LEU A 49 4.09 21.76 -22.60
C LEU A 49 5.57 21.94 -23.00
N ARG A 50 6.42 20.98 -22.64
CA ARG A 50 7.85 21.04 -22.96
C ARG A 50 8.16 20.63 -24.39
N ASN A 51 7.55 19.57 -24.89
CA ASN A 51 7.94 18.95 -26.16
C ASN A 51 7.19 19.53 -27.38
N ARG A 52 6.16 20.39 -27.20
CA ARG A 52 5.35 21.01 -28.28
C ARG A 52 4.68 20.02 -29.25
N ASN A 53 4.81 18.72 -29.03
CA ASN A 53 4.09 17.69 -29.76
C ASN A 53 2.75 17.53 -29.08
N ALA A 54 1.65 17.78 -29.79
CA ALA A 54 0.31 17.54 -29.28
C ALA A 54 0.17 16.06 -28.92
N ILE A 55 0.26 15.74 -27.63
CA ILE A 55 -0.06 14.40 -27.15
C ILE A 55 -1.54 14.19 -27.45
N LEU A 56 -1.83 13.29 -28.38
CA LEU A 56 -3.19 12.95 -28.76
C LEU A 56 -3.86 12.32 -27.53
N VAL A 57 -5.06 12.79 -27.16
CA VAL A 57 -5.83 12.27 -26.02
C VAL A 57 -6.03 10.75 -26.08
N THR A 58 -5.92 10.16 -27.27
CA THR A 58 -5.96 8.70 -27.51
C THR A 58 -4.75 7.93 -26.95
N ASP A 59 -3.63 8.58 -26.62
CA ASP A 59 -2.46 7.94 -25.99
C ASP A 59 -2.65 7.76 -24.47
N LEU A 60 -3.72 8.32 -23.87
CA LEU A 60 -4.17 7.96 -22.52
C LEU A 60 -4.90 6.61 -22.49
N THR A 61 -4.35 5.60 -23.15
CA THR A 61 -4.90 4.24 -23.09
C THR A 61 -4.71 3.69 -21.68
N PHE A 62 -5.82 3.39 -21.02
CA PHE A 62 -5.86 2.70 -19.74
C PHE A 62 -5.16 1.34 -19.85
N ASP A 63 -4.00 1.17 -19.21
CA ASP A 63 -3.37 -0.14 -19.08
C ASP A 63 -3.85 -0.83 -17.79
N LEU A 64 -4.63 -1.89 -17.96
CA LEU A 64 -5.16 -2.69 -16.86
C LEU A 64 -4.03 -3.21 -15.95
N TYR A 65 -2.87 -3.57 -16.52
CA TYR A 65 -1.77 -4.12 -15.74
C TYR A 65 -1.21 -3.07 -14.77
N ASN A 66 -0.85 -1.89 -15.26
CA ASN A 66 -0.30 -0.82 -14.42
C ASN A 66 -1.34 -0.27 -13.44
N SER A 67 -2.58 -0.06 -13.89
CA SER A 67 -3.64 0.41 -13.01
C SER A 67 -3.95 -0.58 -11.87
N LEU A 68 -3.91 -1.89 -12.12
CA LEU A 68 -4.09 -2.91 -11.08
C LEU A 68 -2.92 -2.95 -10.09
N LEU A 69 -1.68 -2.76 -10.58
CA LEU A 69 -0.50 -2.64 -9.74
C LEU A 69 -0.57 -1.42 -8.81
N ILE A 70 -0.97 -0.26 -9.34
CA ILE A 70 -1.15 0.98 -8.56
C ILE A 70 -2.21 0.76 -7.48
N THR A 71 -3.40 0.27 -7.84
CA THR A 71 -4.51 0.14 -6.88
C THR A 71 -4.21 -0.87 -5.79
N LEU A 72 -3.57 -2.00 -6.09
CA LEU A 72 -3.12 -2.96 -5.08
C LEU A 72 -2.03 -2.37 -4.17
N THR A 73 -1.10 -1.59 -4.74
CA THR A 73 -0.08 -0.93 -3.93
C THR A 73 -0.69 0.12 -3.00
N CYS A 74 -1.64 0.92 -3.48
CA CYS A 74 -2.37 1.87 -2.65
C CYS A 74 -3.18 1.17 -1.55
N ALA A 75 -3.85 0.06 -1.87
CA ALA A 75 -4.57 -0.74 -0.89
C ALA A 75 -3.66 -1.25 0.24
N THR A 76 -2.46 -1.73 -0.12
CA THR A 76 -1.48 -2.24 0.84
C THR A 76 -0.78 -1.12 1.62
N LEU A 77 -0.58 0.06 1.03
CA LEU A 77 -0.15 1.27 1.74
C LEU A 77 -1.20 1.74 2.76
N GLY A 78 -2.48 1.73 2.38
CA GLY A 78 -3.60 1.95 3.31
C GLY A 78 -3.57 0.95 4.47
N PHE A 79 -3.28 -0.32 4.18
CA PHE A 79 -3.12 -1.35 5.21
C PHE A 79 -1.95 -1.07 6.16
N CYS A 80 -0.84 -0.46 5.72
CA CYS A 80 0.24 -0.01 6.61
C CYS A 80 -0.29 0.96 7.68
N PHE A 81 -1.17 1.90 7.31
CA PHE A 81 -1.77 2.84 8.26
C PHE A 81 -2.73 2.16 9.23
N THR A 82 -3.50 1.17 8.78
CA THR A 82 -4.30 0.33 9.67
C THR A 82 -3.43 -0.34 10.73
N MET A 83 -2.31 -0.95 10.30
CA MET A 83 -1.38 -1.65 11.18
C MET A 83 -0.63 -0.71 12.12
N PHE A 84 -0.29 0.48 11.64
CA PHE A 84 0.26 1.56 12.44
C PHE A 84 -0.69 1.93 13.59
N ILE A 85 -1.97 2.18 13.30
CA ILE A 85 -2.96 2.52 14.33
C ILE A 85 -3.20 1.34 15.27
N TRP A 86 -3.29 0.11 14.76
CA TRP A 86 -3.46 -1.08 15.60
C TRP A 86 -2.27 -1.33 16.54
N SER A 87 -1.08 -0.88 16.18
CA SER A 87 0.14 -1.03 16.97
C SER A 87 0.44 0.13 17.93
N SER A 88 -0.33 1.23 17.86
CA SER A 88 -0.12 2.48 18.61
C SER A 88 -0.43 2.45 20.12
N LYS A 89 -0.73 1.28 20.71
CA LYS A 89 -1.09 1.22 22.14
C LYS A 89 0.12 1.59 23.01
N PRO A 90 -0.02 2.56 23.95
CA PRO A 90 1.11 3.14 24.66
C PRO A 90 1.77 2.19 25.67
N LEU A 91 0.96 1.35 26.33
CA LEU A 91 1.42 0.41 27.35
C LEU A 91 0.86 -0.99 27.09
N TYR A 92 1.78 -1.94 27.00
CA TYR A 92 1.48 -3.35 27.13
C TYR A 92 2.02 -3.80 28.49
N GLY A 93 1.28 -4.65 29.20
CA GLY A 93 1.61 -5.08 30.56
C GLY A 93 2.98 -5.75 30.77
N ALA A 94 3.80 -5.88 29.73
CA ALA A 94 5.20 -6.32 29.82
C ALA A 94 6.11 -5.47 28.92
N ARG A 95 7.24 -4.98 29.46
CA ARG A 95 8.23 -4.14 28.74
C ARG A 95 8.70 -4.73 27.41
N LYS A 96 8.99 -6.04 27.37
CA LYS A 96 9.38 -6.75 26.12
C LYS A 96 8.28 -6.72 25.06
N ARG A 97 7.00 -6.75 25.45
CA ARG A 97 5.86 -6.66 24.52
C ARG A 97 5.72 -5.24 24.00
N THR A 98 5.86 -4.24 24.87
CA THR A 98 5.85 -2.82 24.47
C THR A 98 6.93 -2.50 23.45
N LEU A 99 8.17 -3.01 23.65
CA LEU A 99 9.26 -2.80 22.69
C LEU A 99 8.93 -3.40 21.31
N LYS A 100 8.47 -4.66 21.26
CA LYS A 100 8.09 -5.31 19.99
C LYS A 100 6.97 -4.57 19.27
N MET A 101 6.00 -4.02 20.01
CA MET A 101 4.90 -3.23 19.45
C MET A 101 5.38 -1.89 18.89
N ARG A 102 6.30 -1.20 19.57
CA ARG A 102 6.93 0.03 19.06
C ARG A 102 7.73 -0.23 17.78
N VAL A 103 8.44 -1.36 17.71
CA VAL A 103 9.13 -1.77 16.48
C VAL A 103 8.14 -2.02 15.36
N SER A 104 7.02 -2.72 15.63
CA SER A 104 5.96 -2.94 14.64
C SER A 104 5.38 -1.62 14.13
N HIS A 105 5.09 -0.68 15.04
CA HIS A 105 4.60 0.66 14.73
C HIS A 105 5.56 1.48 13.85
N ALA A 106 6.83 1.57 14.26
CA ALA A 106 7.86 2.26 13.48
C ALA A 106 8.06 1.60 12.11
N ASN A 107 8.01 0.27 12.07
CA ASN A 107 8.19 -0.47 10.83
C ASN A 107 7.06 -0.22 9.83
N SER A 108 5.80 -0.18 10.26
CA SER A 108 4.67 0.11 9.36
C SER A 108 4.81 1.48 8.68
N ILE A 109 5.25 2.51 9.40
CA ILE A 109 5.58 3.82 8.78
C ILE A 109 6.78 3.70 7.85
N PHE A 110 7.87 3.10 8.32
CA PHE A 110 9.10 3.01 7.55
C PHE A 110 8.87 2.34 6.19
N GLN A 111 8.10 1.24 6.17
CA GLN A 111 7.73 0.58 4.93
C GLN A 111 6.88 1.47 4.04
N CYS A 112 5.85 2.12 4.59
CA CYS A 112 5.05 3.06 3.82
C CYS A 112 5.92 4.13 3.16
N MET A 113 6.83 4.75 3.90
CA MET A 113 7.71 5.80 3.38
C MET A 113 8.72 5.28 2.36
N LEU A 114 9.29 4.08 2.59
CA LEU A 114 10.21 3.44 1.66
C LEU A 114 9.55 3.18 0.31
N ILE A 115 8.31 2.67 0.31
CA ILE A 115 7.58 2.44 -0.94
C ILE A 115 7.21 3.76 -1.61
N LEU A 116 6.72 4.76 -0.88
CA LEU A 116 6.46 6.07 -1.48
C LEU A 116 7.74 6.65 -2.13
N PHE A 117 8.89 6.52 -1.47
CA PHE A 117 10.17 6.94 -2.03
C PHE A 117 10.54 6.17 -3.30
N VAL A 118 10.39 4.84 -3.32
CA VAL A 118 10.60 4.03 -4.52
C VAL A 118 9.66 4.47 -5.64
N PHE A 119 8.38 4.70 -5.33
CA PHE A 119 7.40 5.15 -6.32
C PHE A 119 7.73 6.52 -6.91
N THR A 120 8.37 7.44 -6.17
CA THR A 120 8.83 8.71 -6.77
C THR A 120 9.78 8.53 -7.95
N LYS A 121 10.48 7.39 -8.05
CA LYS A 121 11.36 7.05 -9.18
C LYS A 121 10.61 6.40 -10.35
N PHE A 122 9.43 5.82 -10.10
CA PHE A 122 8.66 5.05 -11.07
C PHE A 122 7.33 5.69 -11.46
N LEU A 123 7.09 6.94 -11.06
CA LEU A 123 5.80 7.67 -11.11
C LEU A 123 5.05 7.66 -12.45
N THR A 124 5.69 7.32 -13.57
CA THR A 124 5.04 7.13 -14.88
C THR A 124 4.48 5.72 -15.00
N PHE A 125 3.34 5.46 -14.35
CA PHE A 125 2.71 4.14 -14.36
C PHE A 125 1.55 4.03 -15.37
N ASP A 126 0.74 5.08 -15.60
CA ASP A 126 -0.53 4.92 -16.33
C ASP A 126 -0.45 5.44 -17.78
N THR A 127 0.52 6.28 -18.12
CA THR A 127 0.61 6.86 -19.48
C THR A 127 1.55 6.09 -20.40
N SER A 128 1.08 5.80 -21.61
CA SER A 128 1.88 5.26 -22.73
C SER A 128 3.05 6.16 -23.17
N LEU A 129 3.11 7.39 -22.63
CA LEU A 129 4.26 8.27 -22.67
C LEU A 129 5.39 7.70 -21.82
N LYS A 130 6.00 6.67 -22.40
CA LYS A 130 7.39 6.29 -22.23
C LYS A 130 8.21 7.57 -22.40
N TYR A 131 8.46 8.27 -21.31
CA TYR A 131 9.43 9.36 -21.32
C TYR A 131 10.73 8.74 -21.80
N ASP A 132 11.21 9.20 -22.95
CA ASP A 132 12.34 8.67 -23.75
C ASP A 132 13.69 8.64 -22.99
N GLY A 133 13.68 8.87 -21.66
CA GLY A 133 14.81 8.72 -20.77
C GLY A 133 14.85 7.41 -19.97
N PHE A 134 13.77 6.62 -19.90
CA PHE A 134 13.79 5.33 -19.18
C PHE A 134 13.28 4.12 -19.96
N GLY A 135 12.37 4.25 -20.93
CA GLY A 135 12.01 3.16 -21.87
C GLY A 135 11.51 1.84 -21.26
N ILE A 136 11.30 1.75 -19.95
CA ILE A 136 10.92 0.51 -19.26
C ILE A 136 9.40 0.38 -19.26
N ASP A 137 8.90 -0.47 -20.15
CA ASP A 137 7.58 -1.06 -19.98
C ASP A 137 7.69 -2.12 -18.87
N LEU A 138 7.06 -1.87 -17.71
CA LEU A 138 7.12 -2.75 -16.53
C LEU A 138 6.64 -4.17 -16.85
N LYS A 139 5.61 -4.29 -17.69
CA LYS A 139 5.04 -5.58 -18.08
C LYS A 139 5.99 -6.32 -19.02
N GLU A 140 6.53 -5.63 -20.02
CA GLU A 140 7.47 -6.22 -20.98
C GLU A 140 8.81 -6.59 -20.33
N SER A 141 9.32 -5.71 -19.45
CA SER A 141 10.66 -5.84 -18.86
C SER A 141 10.70 -6.77 -17.65
N PHE A 142 9.62 -6.80 -16.85
CA PHE A 142 9.61 -7.50 -15.56
C PHE A 142 8.41 -8.44 -15.37
N GLY A 143 7.51 -8.56 -16.35
CA GLY A 143 6.35 -9.45 -16.26
C GLY A 143 5.49 -9.12 -15.04
N TYR A 144 5.17 -10.12 -14.21
CA TYR A 144 4.40 -9.91 -12.97
C TYR A 144 5.25 -9.65 -11.72
N PHE A 145 6.58 -9.56 -11.85
CA PHE A 145 7.47 -9.33 -10.71
C PHE A 145 7.12 -8.09 -9.86
N PRO A 146 6.68 -6.95 -10.44
CA PRO A 146 6.27 -5.78 -9.67
C PRO A 146 5.13 -6.04 -8.67
N PHE A 147 4.28 -7.04 -8.90
CA PHE A 147 3.22 -7.43 -7.95
C PHE A 147 3.75 -8.06 -6.65
N ALA A 148 5.02 -8.46 -6.61
CA ALA A 148 5.68 -8.85 -5.37
C ALA A 148 5.74 -7.68 -4.37
N LEU A 149 5.72 -6.43 -4.85
CA LEU A 149 5.78 -5.23 -4.02
C LEU A 149 4.57 -5.13 -3.07
N PRO A 150 3.31 -5.02 -3.54
CA PRO A 150 2.15 -4.97 -2.64
C PRO A 150 2.07 -6.21 -1.72
N LEU A 151 2.42 -7.39 -2.23
CA LEU A 151 2.46 -8.61 -1.43
C LEU A 151 3.49 -8.51 -0.28
N SER A 152 4.69 -8.02 -0.57
CA SER A 152 5.76 -7.86 0.42
C SER A 152 5.39 -6.86 1.52
N ILE A 153 4.75 -5.75 1.16
CA ILE A 153 4.23 -4.76 2.11
C ILE A 153 3.26 -5.41 3.09
N PHE A 154 2.28 -6.12 2.54
CA PHE A 154 1.24 -6.76 3.33
C PHE A 154 1.82 -7.82 4.27
N LEU A 155 2.65 -8.73 3.74
CA LEU A 155 3.23 -9.83 4.51
C LEU A 155 4.18 -9.33 5.58
N TYR A 156 4.97 -8.30 5.33
CA TYR A 156 5.94 -7.81 6.30
C TYR A 156 5.25 -7.09 7.48
N ASN A 157 4.20 -6.32 7.22
CA ASN A 157 3.35 -5.80 8.30
C ASN A 157 2.82 -6.94 9.18
N TRP A 158 2.31 -8.02 8.58
CA TRP A 158 1.86 -9.20 9.31
C TRP A 158 2.98 -9.98 10.02
N LEU A 159 4.18 -10.03 9.44
CA LEU A 159 5.35 -10.66 10.05
C LEU A 159 5.69 -9.98 11.39
N THR A 160 5.61 -8.65 11.47
CA THR A 160 5.85 -7.94 12.73
C THR A 160 4.79 -8.24 13.79
N ILE A 161 3.51 -8.29 13.41
CA ILE A 161 2.41 -8.58 14.35
C ILE A 161 2.38 -10.05 14.78
N SER A 162 2.67 -11.00 13.90
CA SER A 162 2.71 -12.45 14.22
C SER A 162 3.81 -12.83 15.21
N ARG A 163 4.86 -11.99 15.36
CA ARG A 163 5.86 -12.12 16.43
C ARG A 163 5.27 -11.83 17.82
N ILE A 164 4.11 -11.18 17.89
CA ILE A 164 3.47 -10.69 19.12
C ILE A 164 2.18 -11.47 19.40
N TYR A 165 1.35 -11.70 18.38
CA TYR A 165 0.04 -12.35 18.49
C TYR A 165 -0.05 -13.62 17.64
N LYS A 166 -1.03 -14.48 17.93
CA LYS A 166 -1.52 -15.49 16.98
C LYS A 166 -2.48 -14.83 16.00
N THR A 167 -2.17 -14.87 14.70
CA THR A 167 -2.80 -14.00 13.68
C THR A 167 -3.53 -14.72 12.54
N GLY A 168 -3.46 -16.05 12.45
CA GLY A 168 -3.80 -16.82 11.24
C GLY A 168 -5.13 -16.43 10.55
N LYS A 169 -6.24 -16.36 11.30
CA LYS A 169 -7.56 -15.99 10.72
C LYS A 169 -7.62 -14.54 10.23
N TYR A 170 -7.04 -13.59 10.98
CA TYR A 170 -7.06 -12.17 10.63
C TYR A 170 -6.14 -11.83 9.46
N LEU A 171 -5.05 -12.58 9.30
CA LEU A 171 -4.16 -12.45 8.14
C LEU A 171 -4.92 -12.77 6.85
N LEU A 172 -5.61 -13.92 6.80
CA LEU A 172 -6.39 -14.30 5.62
C LEU A 172 -7.53 -13.30 5.35
N LEU A 173 -8.27 -12.93 6.39
CA LEU A 173 -9.40 -11.99 6.28
C LEU A 173 -8.94 -10.63 5.73
N SER A 174 -7.88 -10.05 6.32
CA SER A 174 -7.35 -8.76 5.87
C SER A 174 -6.72 -8.82 4.48
N GLY A 175 -6.13 -9.96 4.10
CA GLY A 175 -5.61 -10.18 2.75
C GLY A 175 -6.72 -10.13 1.71
N LEU A 176 -7.82 -10.85 1.96
CA LEU A 176 -9.01 -10.81 1.12
C LEU A 176 -9.59 -9.39 1.03
N PHE A 177 -9.75 -8.70 2.16
CA PHE A 177 -10.23 -7.32 2.16
C PHE A 177 -9.31 -6.37 1.37
N THR A 178 -7.99 -6.53 1.46
CA THR A 178 -7.03 -5.69 0.73
C THR A 178 -7.13 -5.91 -0.77
N ILE A 179 -7.28 -7.16 -1.21
CA ILE A 179 -7.47 -7.50 -2.63
C ILE A 179 -8.80 -6.95 -3.13
N ILE A 180 -9.90 -7.22 -2.42
CA ILE A 180 -11.25 -6.73 -2.79
C ILE A 180 -11.24 -5.20 -2.89
N PHE A 181 -10.64 -4.53 -1.91
CA PHE A 181 -10.53 -3.08 -1.91
C PHE A 181 -9.71 -2.54 -3.09
N GLY A 182 -8.59 -3.19 -3.42
CA GLY A 182 -7.79 -2.84 -4.61
C GLY A 182 -8.57 -3.03 -5.92
N VAL A 183 -9.34 -4.11 -6.04
CA VAL A 183 -10.20 -4.37 -7.21
C VAL A 183 -11.35 -3.36 -7.31
N ILE A 184 -11.99 -2.99 -6.19
CA ILE A 184 -13.02 -1.95 -6.18
C ILE A 184 -12.42 -0.62 -6.64
N MET A 185 -11.24 -0.25 -6.13
CA MET A 185 -10.55 0.95 -6.59
C MET A 185 -10.20 0.89 -8.08
N LEU A 186 -9.88 -0.28 -8.62
CA LEU A 186 -9.66 -0.44 -10.05
C LEU A 186 -10.93 -0.13 -10.85
N ILE A 187 -12.07 -0.72 -10.48
CA ILE A 187 -13.36 -0.53 -11.16
C ILE A 187 -13.83 0.93 -11.11
N ILE A 188 -13.55 1.65 -10.02
CA ILE A 188 -13.92 3.07 -9.90
C ILE A 188 -13.11 3.96 -10.86
N ASN A 189 -11.91 3.52 -11.25
CA ASN A 189 -10.98 4.31 -12.05
C ASN A 189 -10.85 3.87 -13.52
N THR A 190 -11.43 2.71 -13.89
CA THR A 190 -11.70 2.29 -15.28
C THR A 190 -12.88 3.06 -15.85
#